data_AF-A0A832YXQ1-F1
#
_entry.id   AF-A0A832YXQ1-F1
#
_cell.length_a   1.000
_cell.length_b   1.000
_cell.length_c   1.000
_cell.angle_alpha   90.00
_cell.angle_beta   90.00
_cell.angle_gamma   90.00
#
_symmetry.space_group_name_H-M   'P 1'
#
loop_
_entity.id
_entity.type
_entity.pdbx_description
1 polymer ?
#
loop_
_entity_poly.entity_id
_entity_poly.type
_entity_poly.pdbx_seq_one_letter_code
_entity_poly.pdbx_strand_id
1 'polypeptide(L)'
;MGVKIPLGRGIDLQELRGRKLLAVGGGVGIAPLPYLVRVCSENGYEVHVVCGFRTKQSIPPLDLVFPIPPYSIHIATEDCSVGYCGDALTLAKEISRSEGFNDLIFVGPSSMLKRACEEFKDVDPMISLETIVKCGLGLCGSCYIRGSTKLLCVDGPVFRCSEVREYIAGLPD
;
A
#
# COMPACT_ATOMS: atom_id res chain seq x y z
N MET A 1 -22.33 11.08 16.13
CA MET A 1 -21.58 10.68 14.92
C MET A 1 -22.23 9.44 14.33
N GLY A 2 -22.49 9.43 13.02
CA GLY A 2 -22.88 8.20 12.32
C GLY A 2 -21.65 7.51 11.77
N VAL A 3 -21.53 6.19 11.98
CA VAL A 3 -20.40 5.38 11.51
C VAL A 3 -20.94 4.31 10.55
N LYS A 4 -20.33 4.18 9.37
CA LYS A 4 -20.66 3.14 8.37
C LYS A 4 -19.40 2.32 8.10
N ILE A 5 -19.37 1.10 8.62
CA ILE A 5 -18.27 0.15 8.49
C ILE A 5 -18.81 -1.28 8.54
N PRO A 6 -18.13 -2.28 7.92
CA PRO A 6 -16.98 -2.13 7.03
C PRO A 6 -17.41 -1.68 5.61
N LEU A 7 -16.49 -1.02 4.88
CA LEU A 7 -16.70 -0.57 3.50
C LEU A 7 -15.51 -1.00 2.63
N GLY A 8 -15.76 -1.15 1.33
CA GLY A 8 -14.74 -1.59 0.37
C GLY A 8 -14.36 -3.07 0.48
N ARG A 9 -13.40 -3.45 -0.34
CA ARG A 9 -12.69 -4.73 -0.41
C ARG A 9 -11.21 -4.49 -0.11
N GLY A 10 -10.72 -5.25 0.87
CA GLY A 10 -9.30 -5.32 1.19
C GLY A 10 -8.59 -6.33 0.29
N ILE A 11 -7.48 -6.88 0.79
CA ILE A 11 -6.71 -7.91 0.11
C ILE A 11 -7.31 -9.28 0.42
N ASP A 12 -7.54 -10.08 -0.61
CA ASP A 12 -7.76 -11.52 -0.45
C ASP A 12 -6.39 -12.23 -0.34
N LEU A 13 -6.12 -12.86 0.80
CA LEU A 13 -4.86 -13.56 1.05
C LEU A 13 -4.62 -14.71 0.05
N GLN A 14 -5.69 -15.27 -0.54
CA GLN A 14 -5.56 -16.32 -1.56
C GLN A 14 -4.91 -15.80 -2.85
N GLU A 15 -4.92 -14.48 -3.10
CA GLU A 15 -4.23 -13.88 -4.24
C GLU A 15 -2.72 -13.72 -4.03
N LEU A 16 -2.23 -13.90 -2.80
CA LEU A 16 -0.82 -13.79 -2.44
C LEU A 16 -0.10 -15.12 -2.72
N ARG A 17 0.57 -15.19 -3.88
CA ARG A 17 1.09 -16.43 -4.46
C ARG A 17 2.38 -16.92 -3.78
N GLY A 18 3.19 -16.01 -3.25
CA GLY A 18 4.55 -16.30 -2.80
C GLY A 18 4.67 -16.66 -1.32
N ARG A 19 3.58 -16.60 -0.54
CA ARG A 19 3.61 -16.64 0.95
C ARG A 19 4.54 -15.58 1.57
N LYS A 20 4.95 -14.58 0.78
CA LYS A 20 5.81 -13.46 1.16
C LYS A 20 5.16 -12.16 0.72
N LEU A 21 4.93 -11.25 1.65
CA LEU A 21 4.33 -9.94 1.37
C LEU A 21 5.32 -8.82 1.69
N LEU A 22 5.58 -7.95 0.69
CA LEU A 22 6.26 -6.68 0.91
C LEU A 22 5.22 -5.56 0.94
N ALA A 23 4.93 -5.05 2.14
CA ALA A 23 4.01 -3.93 2.35
C ALA A 23 4.79 -2.61 2.40
N VAL A 24 4.46 -1.67 1.54
CA VAL A 24 5.18 -0.39 1.41
C VAL A 24 4.25 0.76 1.73
N GLY A 25 4.54 1.49 2.80
CA GLY A 25 3.78 2.64 3.26
C GLY A 25 4.56 3.94 3.15
N GLY A 26 3.97 4.97 2.53
CA GLY A 26 4.53 6.32 2.46
C GLY A 26 3.78 7.30 3.36
N GLY A 27 4.46 7.88 4.35
CA GLY A 27 3.87 8.84 5.29
C GLY A 27 2.65 8.27 6.01
N VAL A 28 1.48 8.92 5.85
CA VAL A 28 0.21 8.46 6.46
C VAL A 28 -0.29 7.13 5.89
N GLY A 29 0.17 6.73 4.70
CA GLY A 29 -0.18 5.45 4.07
C GLY A 29 0.29 4.22 4.85
N ILE A 30 1.08 4.40 5.91
CA ILE A 30 1.46 3.34 6.85
C ILE A 30 0.29 2.95 7.76
N ALA A 31 -0.65 3.86 8.04
CA ALA A 31 -1.73 3.64 9.00
C ALA A 31 -2.60 2.38 8.79
N PRO A 32 -2.97 1.95 7.57
CA PRO A 32 -3.75 0.73 7.36
C PRO A 32 -2.91 -0.57 7.40
N LEU A 33 -1.58 -0.49 7.31
CA LEU A 33 -0.72 -1.66 7.20
C LEU A 33 -0.69 -2.57 8.44
N PRO A 34 -0.76 -2.09 9.70
CA PRO A 34 -0.67 -2.96 10.88
C PRO A 34 -1.67 -4.10 10.91
N TYR A 35 -2.91 -3.84 10.47
CA TYR A 35 -3.94 -4.88 10.39
C TYR A 35 -3.58 -5.93 9.33
N LEU A 36 -3.16 -5.50 8.15
CA LEU A 36 -2.73 -6.38 7.07
C LEU A 36 -1.53 -7.24 7.49
N VAL A 37 -0.50 -6.60 8.06
CA VAL A 37 0.72 -7.28 8.54
C VAL A 37 0.35 -8.35 9.54
N ARG A 38 -0.45 -8.00 10.55
CA ARG A 38 -0.92 -8.95 11.57
C ARG A 38 -1.64 -10.14 10.93
N VAL A 39 -2.62 -9.88 10.07
CA VAL A 39 -3.42 -10.93 9.42
C VAL A 39 -2.54 -11.84 8.56
N CYS A 40 -1.60 -11.29 7.80
CA CYS A 40 -0.66 -12.09 7.01
C CYS A 40 0.26 -12.94 7.91
N SER A 41 0.85 -12.36 8.95
CA SER A 41 1.74 -13.08 9.87
C SER A 41 1.01 -14.20 10.62
N GLU A 42 -0.21 -13.97 11.12
CA GLU A 42 -1.06 -15.00 11.75
C GLU A 42 -1.41 -16.14 10.79
N ASN A 43 -1.43 -15.89 9.47
CA ASN A 43 -1.66 -16.88 8.43
C ASN A 43 -0.35 -17.50 7.85
N GLY A 44 0.78 -17.27 8.52
CA GLY A 44 2.07 -17.89 8.19
C GLY A 44 2.80 -17.28 6.99
N TYR A 45 2.48 -16.03 6.62
CA TYR A 45 3.22 -15.30 5.60
C TYR A 45 4.48 -14.67 6.18
N GLU A 46 5.55 -14.63 5.39
CA GLU A 46 6.72 -13.80 5.68
C GLU A 46 6.39 -12.36 5.27
N VAL A 47 6.42 -11.42 6.22
CA VAL A 47 5.97 -10.04 5.98
C VAL A 47 7.10 -9.05 6.23
N HIS A 48 7.46 -8.31 5.18
CA HIS A 48 8.37 -7.18 5.26
C HIS A 48 7.59 -5.88 5.06
N VAL A 49 7.88 -4.88 5.88
CA VAL A 49 7.23 -3.58 5.86
C VAL A 49 8.27 -2.51 5.57
N VAL A 50 8.09 -1.75 4.50
CA VAL A 50 8.90 -0.57 4.20
C VAL A 50 8.11 0.68 4.57
N CYS A 51 8.68 1.49 5.45
CA CYS A 51 8.10 2.73 5.93
C CYS A 51 8.91 3.93 5.42
N GLY A 52 8.33 4.70 4.49
CA GLY A 52 8.93 5.88 3.88
C GLY A 52 8.48 7.19 4.51
N PHE A 53 9.43 8.06 4.85
CA PHE A 53 9.17 9.39 5.38
C PHE A 53 10.11 10.43 4.79
N ARG A 54 9.73 11.72 4.88
CA ARG A 54 10.62 12.82 4.49
C ARG A 54 11.81 12.97 5.44
N THR A 55 11.54 12.89 6.74
CA THR A 55 12.52 13.12 7.81
C THR A 55 12.26 12.23 9.01
N LYS A 56 13.26 12.05 9.88
CA LYS A 56 13.17 11.32 11.15
C LYS A 56 12.04 11.83 12.06
N GLN A 57 11.75 13.12 12.07
CA GLN A 57 10.70 13.71 12.91
C GLN A 57 9.29 13.36 12.44
N SER A 58 9.15 12.93 11.19
CA SER A 58 7.88 12.51 10.61
C SER A 58 7.53 11.05 10.94
N ILE A 59 8.45 10.33 11.59
CA ILE A 59 8.31 8.90 11.89
C ILE A 59 7.49 8.75 13.18
N PRO A 60 6.30 8.11 13.13
CA PRO A 60 5.56 7.76 14.33
C PRO A 60 6.28 6.62 15.07
N PRO A 61 5.99 6.41 16.37
CA PRO A 61 6.55 5.27 17.11
C PRO A 61 6.14 3.93 16.47
N LEU A 62 7.04 3.34 15.67
CA LEU A 62 6.70 2.20 14.81
C LEU A 62 6.40 0.92 15.61
N ASP A 63 6.95 0.80 16.80
CA ASP A 63 6.64 -0.24 17.78
C ASP A 63 5.17 -0.17 18.26
N LEU A 64 4.61 1.03 18.40
CA LEU A 64 3.20 1.24 18.72
C LEU A 64 2.30 1.04 17.49
N VAL A 65 2.79 1.40 16.31
CA VAL A 65 2.04 1.22 15.05
C VAL A 65 1.95 -0.26 14.68
N PHE A 66 3.03 -1.03 14.85
CA PHE A 66 3.10 -2.46 14.57
C PHE A 66 3.36 -3.28 15.84
N PRO A 67 2.39 -3.43 16.76
CA PRO A 67 2.65 -4.04 18.07
C PRO A 67 2.83 -5.57 18.04
N ILE A 68 2.48 -6.25 16.95
CA ILE A 68 2.31 -7.72 16.93
C ILE A 68 3.24 -8.36 15.86
N PRO A 69 4.41 -8.89 16.25
CA PRO A 69 5.30 -9.67 15.37
C PRO A 69 4.73 -11.09 15.09
N PRO A 70 5.27 -11.87 14.12
CA PRO A 70 6.52 -11.65 13.36
C PRO A 70 6.35 -10.80 12.10
N TYR A 71 7.29 -9.87 11.88
CA TYR A 71 7.48 -9.12 10.62
C TYR A 71 8.87 -8.44 10.67
N SER A 72 9.34 -7.94 9.53
CA SER A 72 10.54 -7.08 9.45
C SER A 72 10.14 -5.66 9.08
N ILE A 73 10.63 -4.64 9.81
CA ILE A 73 10.44 -3.23 9.46
C ILE A 73 11.73 -2.66 8.89
N HIS A 74 11.59 -1.97 7.76
CA HIS A 74 12.64 -1.24 7.06
C HIS A 74 12.22 0.23 6.93
N ILE A 75 13.12 1.15 7.23
CA ILE A 75 12.83 2.59 7.23
C ILE A 75 13.62 3.26 6.12
N ALA A 76 12.97 4.12 5.34
CA ALA A 76 13.60 5.01 4.37
C ALA A 76 13.29 6.48 4.70
N THR A 77 14.31 7.33 4.65
CA THR A 77 14.16 8.78 4.78
C THR A 77 14.80 9.53 3.63
N GLU A 78 14.04 10.46 3.03
CA GLU A 78 14.49 11.26 1.89
C GLU A 78 15.62 12.23 2.27
N ASP A 79 15.64 12.72 3.51
CA ASP A 79 16.72 13.57 4.06
C ASP A 79 17.90 12.77 4.64
N CYS A 80 17.87 11.44 4.52
CA CYS A 80 18.91 10.52 5.00
C CYS A 80 19.17 10.59 6.51
N SER A 81 18.19 11.07 7.29
CA SER A 81 18.31 11.24 8.74
C SER A 81 18.26 9.93 9.53
N VAL A 82 17.64 8.87 8.99
CA VAL A 82 17.60 7.54 9.61
C VAL A 82 17.26 6.43 8.61
N GLY A 83 17.83 5.25 8.80
CA GLY A 83 17.57 4.10 7.94
C GLY A 83 18.20 4.27 6.56
N TYR A 84 17.50 3.83 5.53
CA TYR A 84 17.92 3.99 4.14
C TYR A 84 17.82 5.46 3.71
N CYS A 85 18.86 5.93 3.03
CA CYS A 85 18.94 7.28 2.45
C CYS A 85 18.28 7.28 1.07
N GLY A 86 17.03 7.76 1.00
CA GLY A 86 16.22 7.77 -0.22
C GLY A 86 14.73 7.52 0.04
N ASP A 87 13.98 7.30 -1.04
CA ASP A 87 12.54 7.05 -0.96
C ASP A 87 12.21 5.56 -0.67
N ALA A 88 10.99 5.31 -0.18
CA ALA A 88 10.52 3.96 0.13
C ALA A 88 10.43 3.06 -1.10
N LEU A 89 10.21 3.62 -2.29
CA LEU A 89 10.08 2.83 -3.51
C LEU A 89 11.42 2.21 -3.92
N THR A 90 12.49 2.98 -3.80
CA THR A 90 13.86 2.54 -4.09
C THR A 90 14.28 1.45 -3.12
N LEU A 91 14.03 1.65 -1.82
CA LEU A 91 14.30 0.62 -0.81
C LEU A 91 13.46 -0.66 -1.05
N ALA A 92 12.17 -0.52 -1.38
CA ALA A 92 11.32 -1.66 -1.69
C ALA A 92 11.82 -2.45 -2.91
N LYS A 93 12.40 -1.77 -3.90
CA LYS A 93 12.98 -2.40 -5.09
C LYS A 93 14.24 -3.20 -4.76
N GLU A 94 15.10 -2.69 -3.88
CA GLU A 94 16.26 -3.41 -3.39
C GLU A 94 15.85 -4.69 -2.64
N ILE A 95 14.94 -4.57 -1.67
CA ILE A 95 14.44 -5.69 -0.86
C ILE A 95 13.70 -6.73 -1.72
N SER A 96 12.81 -6.29 -2.62
CA SER A 96 12.07 -7.20 -3.49
C SER A 96 13.00 -8.07 -4.34
N ARG A 97 14.09 -7.48 -4.85
CA ARG A 97 15.08 -8.18 -5.66
C ARG A 97 15.99 -9.08 -4.85
N SER A 98 16.47 -8.63 -3.69
CA SER A 98 17.41 -9.41 -2.87
C SER A 98 16.74 -10.58 -2.15
N GLU A 99 15.48 -10.42 -1.74
CA GLU A 99 14.77 -11.39 -0.91
C GLU A 99 13.66 -12.16 -1.65
N GLY A 100 13.36 -11.77 -2.90
CA GLY A 100 12.46 -12.50 -3.79
C GLY A 100 10.97 -12.26 -3.51
N PHE A 101 10.56 -11.03 -3.20
CA PHE A 101 9.15 -10.68 -3.01
C PHE A 101 8.44 -10.44 -4.34
N ASN A 102 7.38 -11.21 -4.62
CA ASN A 102 6.51 -11.07 -5.79
C ASN A 102 5.12 -10.51 -5.46
N ASP A 103 4.66 -10.64 -4.21
CA ASP A 103 3.44 -9.99 -3.75
C ASP A 103 3.81 -8.69 -3.02
N LEU A 104 3.45 -7.56 -3.64
CA LEU A 104 3.73 -6.23 -3.11
C LEU A 104 2.42 -5.45 -2.99
N ILE A 105 2.31 -4.65 -1.92
CA ILE A 105 1.28 -3.62 -1.80
C ILE A 105 1.91 -2.27 -1.51
N PHE A 106 1.47 -1.25 -2.25
CA PHE A 106 1.87 0.14 -2.03
C PHE A 106 0.69 0.98 -1.51
N VAL A 107 0.92 1.73 -0.44
CA VAL A 107 -0.07 2.61 0.18
C VAL A 107 0.58 3.97 0.48
N GLY A 108 0.11 5.04 -0.13
CA GLY A 108 0.70 6.35 0.07
C GLY A 108 0.37 7.34 -1.05
N PRO A 109 1.20 8.38 -1.23
CA PRO A 109 0.96 9.45 -2.20
C PRO A 109 0.82 8.94 -3.62
N SER A 110 -0.02 9.61 -4.42
CA SER A 110 -0.28 9.28 -5.82
C SER A 110 0.99 9.10 -6.66
N SER A 111 2.00 9.94 -6.45
CA SER A 111 3.28 9.85 -7.15
C SER A 111 4.07 8.59 -6.83
N MET A 112 4.01 8.13 -5.58
CA MET A 112 4.57 6.83 -5.18
C MET A 112 3.82 5.68 -5.85
N LEU A 113 2.48 5.72 -5.86
CA LEU A 113 1.67 4.66 -6.48
C LEU A 113 1.88 4.59 -7.99
N LYS A 114 1.98 5.74 -8.67
CA LYS A 114 2.25 5.84 -10.10
C LYS A 114 3.60 5.21 -10.45
N ARG A 115 4.67 5.63 -9.77
CA ARG A 115 6.00 5.04 -9.95
C ARG A 115 6.03 3.56 -9.61
N ALA A 116 5.31 3.12 -8.57
CA ALA A 116 5.23 1.70 -8.22
C ALA A 116 4.63 0.85 -9.34
N CYS A 117 3.53 1.31 -9.97
CA CYS A 117 2.93 0.60 -11.10
C CYS A 117 3.85 0.53 -12.32
N GLU A 118 4.71 1.53 -12.53
CA GLU A 118 5.67 1.55 -13.63
C GLU A 118 6.89 0.65 -13.35
N GLU A 119 7.49 0.78 -12.17
CA GLU A 119 8.74 0.10 -11.80
C GLU A 119 8.54 -1.38 -11.47
N PHE A 120 7.35 -1.78 -11.02
CA PHE A 120 7.02 -3.16 -10.65
C PHE A 120 5.99 -3.79 -11.60
N LYS A 121 5.84 -3.26 -12.81
CA LYS A 121 4.85 -3.74 -13.80
C LYS A 121 4.89 -5.26 -14.06
N ASP A 122 6.06 -5.89 -13.91
CA ASP A 122 6.27 -7.31 -14.22
C ASP A 122 5.62 -8.24 -13.18
N VAL A 123 5.43 -7.75 -11.95
CA VAL A 123 4.77 -8.48 -10.85
C VAL A 123 3.35 -8.00 -10.57
N ASP A 124 2.90 -6.96 -11.28
CA ASP A 124 1.57 -6.34 -11.17
C ASP A 124 1.15 -6.12 -9.71
N PRO A 125 1.80 -5.17 -9.01
CA PRO A 125 1.61 -5.02 -7.57
C PRO A 125 0.21 -4.52 -7.26
N MET A 126 -0.18 -4.70 -6.00
CA MET A 126 -1.38 -4.08 -5.46
C MET A 126 -1.08 -2.65 -5.01
N ILE A 127 -2.08 -1.79 -5.12
CA ILE A 127 -2.04 -0.41 -4.65
C ILE A 127 -3.34 -0.10 -3.90
N SER A 128 -3.24 0.68 -2.82
CA SER A 128 -4.42 1.23 -2.15
C SER A 128 -4.67 2.64 -2.67
N LEU A 129 -5.75 2.81 -3.42
CA LEU A 129 -6.14 4.11 -3.97
C LEU A 129 -6.93 4.95 -2.97
N GLU A 130 -6.88 6.25 -3.19
CA GLU A 130 -7.72 7.24 -2.51
C GLU A 130 -8.42 8.12 -3.55
N THR A 131 -9.68 8.47 -3.27
CA THR A 131 -10.47 9.41 -4.06
C THR A 131 -11.65 9.95 -3.24
N ILE A 132 -12.40 10.90 -3.80
CA ILE A 132 -13.56 11.48 -3.12
C ILE A 132 -14.70 10.46 -3.04
N VAL A 133 -15.01 10.03 -1.81
CA VAL A 133 -16.15 9.17 -1.49
C VAL A 133 -17.25 10.00 -0.84
N LYS A 134 -18.48 9.94 -1.38
CA LYS A 134 -19.67 10.58 -0.76
C LYS A 134 -20.56 9.57 -0.04
N CYS A 135 -21.21 8.67 -0.77
CA CYS A 135 -22.20 7.77 -0.17
C CYS A 135 -21.56 6.56 0.55
N GLY A 136 -20.42 6.07 0.06
CA GLY A 136 -19.76 4.85 0.53
C GLY A 136 -20.48 3.54 0.18
N LEU A 137 -21.58 3.59 -0.57
CA LEU A 137 -22.49 2.46 -0.80
C LEU A 137 -22.66 2.09 -2.29
N GLY A 138 -21.83 2.64 -3.16
CA GLY A 138 -21.93 2.40 -4.62
C GLY A 138 -23.06 3.14 -5.34
N LEU A 139 -23.84 3.99 -4.64
CA LEU A 139 -25.06 4.59 -5.21
C LEU A 139 -24.80 5.86 -6.04
N CYS A 140 -23.90 6.73 -5.58
CA CYS A 140 -23.75 8.07 -6.18
C CYS A 140 -22.67 8.16 -7.27
N GLY A 141 -21.82 7.14 -7.42
CA GLY A 141 -20.73 7.13 -8.40
C GLY A 141 -19.60 8.15 -8.17
N SER A 142 -19.57 8.88 -7.05
CA SER A 142 -18.54 9.92 -6.83
C SER A 142 -17.11 9.38 -6.82
N CYS A 143 -16.96 8.12 -6.42
CA CYS A 143 -15.68 7.43 -6.31
C CYS A 143 -15.41 6.51 -7.52
N TYR A 144 -15.93 6.88 -8.69
CA TYR A 144 -15.71 6.15 -9.93
C TYR A 144 -14.23 6.20 -10.33
N ILE A 145 -13.68 5.02 -10.62
CA ILE A 145 -12.30 4.88 -11.10
C ILE A 145 -12.31 5.00 -12.62
N ARG A 146 -11.91 6.17 -13.12
CA ARG A 146 -11.88 6.48 -14.57
C ARG A 146 -11.08 5.44 -15.35
N GLY A 147 -11.61 5.04 -16.51
CA GLY A 147 -11.01 4.00 -17.35
C GLY A 147 -11.31 2.57 -16.89
N SER A 148 -12.23 2.39 -15.95
CA SER A 148 -12.69 1.08 -15.48
C SER A 148 -14.22 1.07 -15.29
N THR A 149 -14.79 -0.05 -14.84
CA THR A 149 -16.20 -0.13 -14.41
C THR A 149 -16.33 -0.12 -12.88
N LYS A 150 -15.27 0.25 -12.15
CA LYS A 150 -15.14 0.05 -10.71
C LYS A 150 -15.44 1.31 -9.90
N LEU A 151 -15.96 1.11 -8.69
CA LEU A 151 -16.19 2.14 -7.68
C LEU A 151 -15.28 1.89 -6.48
N LEU A 152 -14.50 2.89 -6.06
CA LEU A 152 -13.56 2.72 -4.93
C LEU A 152 -14.23 2.19 -3.65
N CYS A 153 -15.44 2.66 -3.32
CA CYS A 153 -16.12 2.25 -2.08
C CYS A 153 -16.74 0.84 -2.11
N VAL A 154 -16.81 0.21 -3.28
CA VAL A 154 -17.40 -1.15 -3.45
C VAL A 154 -16.34 -2.15 -3.89
N ASP A 155 -15.51 -1.76 -4.86
CA ASP A 155 -14.53 -2.64 -5.49
C ASP A 155 -13.10 -2.44 -4.97
N GLY A 156 -12.82 -1.29 -4.34
CA GLY A 156 -11.52 -0.94 -3.75
C GLY A 156 -11.58 -0.87 -2.22
N PRO A 157 -10.59 -0.26 -1.54
CA PRO A 157 -9.60 0.65 -2.09
C PRO A 157 -8.39 -0.04 -2.73
N VAL A 158 -8.22 -1.34 -2.52
CA VAL A 158 -7.06 -2.09 -3.04
C VAL A 158 -7.35 -2.61 -4.44
N PHE A 159 -6.44 -2.36 -5.38
CA PHE A 159 -6.51 -2.82 -6.76
C PHE A 159 -5.14 -3.31 -7.23
N ARG A 160 -5.11 -4.20 -8.22
CA ARG A 160 -3.89 -4.44 -9.01
C ARG A 160 -3.64 -3.24 -9.93
N CYS A 161 -2.38 -2.90 -10.17
CA CYS A 161 -2.02 -1.81 -11.10
C CYS A 161 -2.62 -2.00 -12.50
N SER A 162 -2.68 -3.24 -13.00
CA SER A 162 -3.28 -3.59 -14.29
C SER A 162 -4.77 -3.24 -14.40
N GLU A 163 -5.51 -3.26 -13.30
CA GLU A 163 -6.96 -3.01 -13.28
C GLU A 163 -7.33 -1.53 -13.36
N VAL A 164 -6.40 -0.65 -13.02
CA VAL A 164 -6.64 0.79 -12.84
C VAL A 164 -5.60 1.66 -13.55
N ARG A 165 -4.89 1.11 -14.53
CA ARG A 165 -3.75 1.76 -15.22
C ARG A 165 -4.09 3.16 -15.77
N GLU A 166 -5.25 3.32 -16.40
CA GLU A 166 -5.67 4.61 -16.96
C GLU A 166 -5.92 5.65 -15.86
N TYR A 167 -6.53 5.24 -14.74
CA TYR A 167 -6.73 6.10 -13.58
C TYR A 167 -5.40 6.58 -13.00
N ILE A 168 -4.45 5.66 -12.82
CA ILE A 168 -3.11 5.95 -12.28
C ILE A 168 -2.32 6.90 -13.18
N ALA A 169 -2.37 6.70 -14.50
CA ALA A 169 -1.69 7.58 -15.45
C ALA A 169 -2.19 9.04 -15.38
N GLY A 170 -3.46 9.23 -15.00
CA GLY A 170 -4.08 10.55 -14.83
C GLY A 170 -3.91 11.17 -13.43
N LEU A 171 -3.26 10.49 -12.49
CA LEU A 171 -3.00 11.06 -11.17
C LEU A 171 -1.93 12.17 -11.23
N PRO A 172 -2.03 13.20 -10.38
CA PRO A 172 -1.00 14.22 -10.27
C PRO A 172 0.30 13.62 -9.72
N ASP A 173 1.41 14.21 -10.15
CA ASP A 173 2.75 13.96 -9.60
C ASP A 173 2.94 14.62 -8.22
#